data_AF-A0AAF0ZK39-F1
#
_entry.id   AF-A0AAF0ZK39-F1
#
_cell.length_a   1.000
_cell.length_b   1.000
_cell.length_c   1.000
_cell.angle_alpha   90.00
_cell.angle_beta   90.00
_cell.angle_gamma   90.00
#
_symmetry.space_group_name_H-M   'P 1'
#
loop_
_entity.id
_entity.type
_entity.pdbx_description
1 polymer ?
#
loop_
_entity_poly.entity_id
_entity_poly.type
_entity_poly.pdbx_seq_one_letter_code
_entity_poly.pdbx_strand_id
1 'polypeptide(L)'
;QTLNRFLCVILGGLAAEHLVFGYSELLHSDVQKLDRVLRWLCYNENEADSLVRWAILTTLSLLSHHHEARSRLAEAMTSRRSIGYCIDMIENTL
;
A
#
# COMPACT_ATOMS: atom_id res chain seq x y z
N GLN A 1 16.22 -3.18 -3.24
CA GLN A 1 15.21 -4.04 -2.57
C GLN A 1 14.44 -3.29 -1.48
N THR A 2 15.11 -2.56 -0.58
CA THR A 2 14.46 -1.77 0.50
C THR A 2 13.55 -0.66 -0.03
N LEU A 3 14.00 0.13 -1.01
CA LEU A 3 13.19 1.20 -1.60
C LEU A 3 11.89 0.66 -2.21
N ASN A 4 11.95 -0.39 -3.01
CA ASN A 4 10.76 -0.99 -3.63
C ASN A 4 9.73 -1.43 -2.59
N ARG A 5 10.17 -2.05 -1.49
CA ARG A 5 9.27 -2.41 -0.37
C ARG A 5 8.66 -1.17 0.29
N PHE A 6 9.48 -0.15 0.54
CA PHE A 6 9.00 1.13 1.06
C PHE A 6 7.93 1.75 0.15
N LEU A 7 8.17 1.77 -1.17
CA LEU A 7 7.22 2.30 -2.16
C LEU A 7 5.89 1.54 -2.14
N CYS A 8 5.92 0.21 -2.10
CA CYS A 8 4.68 -0.57 -2.03
C CYS A 8 3.93 -0.35 -0.70
N VAL A 9 4.64 -0.23 0.42
CA VAL A 9 4.01 0.01 1.74
C VAL A 9 3.36 1.39 1.81
N ILE A 10 4.07 2.44 1.38
CA ILE A 10 3.56 3.82 1.45
C ILE A 10 2.38 4.05 0.49
N LEU A 11 2.35 3.32 -0.63
CA LEU A 11 1.22 3.33 -1.58
C LEU A 11 0.11 2.33 -1.22
N GLY A 12 0.30 1.50 -0.18
CA GLY A 12 -0.62 0.44 0.21
C GLY A 12 -2.01 0.96 0.57
N GLY A 13 -2.07 2.06 1.34
CA GLY A 13 -3.34 2.70 1.70
C GLY A 13 -4.08 3.23 0.47
N LEU A 14 -3.38 3.94 -0.40
CA LEU A 14 -3.92 4.47 -1.66
C LEU A 14 -4.49 3.35 -2.53
N ALA A 15 -3.72 2.28 -2.74
CA ALA A 15 -4.15 1.14 -3.54
C ALA A 15 -5.36 0.44 -2.92
N ALA A 16 -5.39 0.26 -1.59
CA ALA A 16 -6.51 -0.36 -0.90
C ALA A 16 -7.79 0.48 -1.03
N GLU A 17 -7.72 1.79 -0.83
CA GLU A 17 -8.85 2.71 -1.00
C GLU A 17 -9.37 2.69 -2.43
N HIS A 18 -8.49 2.79 -3.42
CA HIS A 18 -8.87 2.77 -4.83
C HIS A 18 -9.60 1.48 -5.20
N LEU A 19 -9.16 0.32 -4.69
CA LEU A 19 -9.82 -0.96 -4.92
C LEU A 19 -11.19 -1.10 -4.24
N VAL A 20 -11.47 -0.36 -3.15
CA VAL A 20 -12.77 -0.41 -2.46
C VAL A 20 -13.73 0.65 -3.00
N PHE A 21 -13.25 1.87 -3.20
CA PHE A 21 -14.09 3.05 -3.46
C PHE A 21 -14.02 3.56 -4.90
N GLY A 22 -13.10 3.06 -5.73
CA GLY A 22 -12.88 3.53 -7.10
C GLY A 22 -12.11 4.86 -7.19
N TYR A 23 -11.85 5.50 -6.06
CA TYR A 23 -11.01 6.68 -5.90
C TYR A 23 -10.25 6.58 -4.58
N SER A 24 -9.21 7.38 -4.43
CA SER A 24 -8.52 7.59 -3.15
C SER A 24 -8.40 9.09 -2.96
N GLU A 25 -8.69 9.56 -1.76
CA GLU A 25 -8.44 10.96 -1.40
C GLU A 25 -6.96 11.22 -1.12
N LEU A 26 -6.16 10.14 -1.07
CA LEU A 26 -4.77 10.07 -0.64
C LEU A 26 -4.55 10.69 0.75
N LEU A 27 -3.76 10.00 1.57
CA LEU A 27 -3.22 10.66 2.74
C LEU A 27 -2.13 11.66 2.29
N HIS A 28 -2.43 12.97 2.39
CA HIS A 28 -1.51 14.04 1.97
C HIS A 28 -0.10 13.88 2.56
N SER A 29 0.01 13.34 3.79
CA SER A 29 1.30 13.08 4.42
C SER A 29 2.13 11.99 3.75
N ASP A 30 1.50 11.01 3.10
CA ASP A 30 2.22 9.89 2.49
C ASP A 30 2.81 10.28 1.14
N VAL A 31 2.11 11.12 0.37
CA VAL A 31 2.64 11.73 -0.85
C VAL A 31 3.86 12.61 -0.55
N GLN A 32 3.78 13.44 0.50
CA GLN A 32 4.89 14.30 0.92
C GLN A 32 6.12 13.49 1.37
N LYS A 33 5.90 12.42 2.15
CA LYS A 33 6.99 11.52 2.57
C LYS A 33 7.62 10.82 1.37
N LEU A 34 6.82 10.35 0.43
CA LEU A 34 7.29 9.71 -0.80
C LEU A 34 8.17 10.66 -1.62
N ASP A 35 7.67 11.87 -1.91
CA ASP A 35 8.43 12.90 -2.65
C ASP A 35 9.75 13.24 -1.94
N ARG A 36 9.72 13.44 -0.62
CA ARG A 36 10.93 13.72 0.17
C ARG A 36 11.97 12.60 0.07
N VAL A 37 11.55 11.33 0.16
CA VAL A 37 12.47 10.18 0.05
C VAL A 37 13.08 10.08 -1.34
N LEU A 38 12.28 10.24 -2.39
CA LEU A 38 12.78 10.17 -3.77
C LEU A 38 13.77 11.30 -4.08
N ARG A 39 13.49 12.52 -3.61
CA ARG A 39 14.42 13.66 -3.72
C ARG A 39 15.71 13.45 -2.93
N TRP A 40 15.63 12.90 -1.72
CA TRP A 40 16.81 12.58 -0.90
C TRP A 40 17.72 11.53 -1.53
N LEU A 41 17.15 10.64 -2.34
CA LEU A 41 17.88 9.65 -3.11
C LEU A 41 18.32 10.16 -4.50
N CYS A 42 18.12 11.45 -4.77
CA CYS A 42 18.49 12.12 -6.02
C CYS A 42 17.85 11.54 -7.29
N TYR A 43 16.66 10.94 -7.19
CA TYR A 43 15.88 10.57 -8.37
C TYR A 43 15.39 11.80 -9.10
N ASN A 44 15.50 11.80 -10.43
CA ASN A 44 14.83 12.81 -11.25
C ASN A 44 13.35 12.46 -11.44
N GLU A 45 12.58 13.42 -11.96
CA GLU A 45 11.12 13.29 -12.12
C GLU A 45 10.70 12.06 -12.94
N ASN A 46 11.41 11.75 -14.03
CA ASN A 46 11.07 10.62 -14.90
C ASN A 46 11.34 9.27 -14.22
N GLU A 47 12.44 9.17 -13.48
CA GLU A 47 12.77 7.97 -12.71
C GLU A 47 11.78 7.78 -11.55
N ALA A 48 11.45 8.88 -10.86
CA ALA A 48 10.45 8.89 -9.80
C ALA A 48 9.07 8.45 -10.33
N ASP A 49 8.59 9.00 -11.45
CA ASP A 49 7.32 8.59 -12.08
C ASP A 49 7.31 7.10 -12.42
N SER A 50 8.39 6.61 -13.03
CA SER A 50 8.52 5.19 -13.40
C SER A 50 8.49 4.28 -12.17
N LEU A 51 9.19 4.65 -11.09
CA LEU A 51 9.20 3.90 -9.83
C LEU A 51 7.84 3.89 -9.15
N VAL A 52 7.17 5.04 -9.09
CA VAL A 52 5.84 5.18 -8.46
C VAL A 52 4.81 4.38 -9.26
N ARG A 53 4.82 4.47 -10.60
CA ARG A 53 3.95 3.67 -11.47
C ARG A 53 4.17 2.17 -11.30
N TRP A 54 5.42 1.74 -11.27
CA TRP A 54 5.74 0.34 -11.04
C TRP A 54 5.23 -0.12 -9.66
N ALA A 55 5.48 0.67 -8.61
CA ALA A 55 5.09 0.32 -7.26
C ALA A 55 3.57 0.29 -7.08
N ILE A 56 2.83 1.23 -7.67
CA ILE A 56 1.36 1.24 -7.56
C ILE A 56 0.74 0.05 -8.29
N LEU A 57 1.20 -0.30 -9.49
CA LEU A 57 0.71 -1.47 -10.23
C LEU A 57 1.02 -2.77 -9.48
N THR A 58 2.23 -2.88 -8.93
CA THR A 58 2.64 -4.02 -8.10
C THR A 58 1.75 -4.16 -6.86
N THR A 59 1.48 -3.06 -6.17
CA THR A 59 0.67 -3.03 -4.95
C THR A 59 -0.79 -3.33 -5.24
N LEU A 60 -1.36 -2.75 -6.30
CA LEU A 60 -2.71 -3.05 -6.77
C LEU A 60 -2.86 -4.52 -7.14
N SER A 61 -1.90 -5.09 -7.88
CA SER A 61 -1.90 -6.50 -8.25
C SER A 61 -1.89 -7.41 -7.01
N LEU A 62 -1.02 -7.13 -6.03
CA LEU A 62 -0.92 -7.88 -4.78
C LEU A 62 -2.24 -7.84 -3.99
N LEU A 63 -2.79 -6.63 -3.76
CA LEU A 63 -4.02 -6.46 -2.98
C LEU A 63 -5.27 -6.99 -3.68
N SER A 64 -5.28 -6.99 -5.02
CA SER A 64 -6.36 -7.57 -5.81
C SER A 64 -6.30 -9.09 -5.80
N HIS A 65 -5.09 -9.66 -5.89
CA HIS A 65 -4.90 -11.11 -5.82
C HIS A 65 -5.35 -11.68 -4.48
N HIS A 66 -4.97 -11.04 -3.38
CA HIS A 66 -5.34 -11.44 -2.02
C HIS A 66 -6.57 -10.67 -1.49
N HIS A 67 -7.60 -10.51 -2.32
CA HIS A 67 -8.79 -9.73 -1.96
C HIS A 67 -9.51 -10.29 -0.72
N GLU A 68 -9.53 -11.60 -0.52
CA GLU A 68 -10.17 -12.25 0.63
C GLU A 68 -9.45 -11.89 1.93
N ALA A 69 -8.13 -12.06 1.98
CA ALA A 69 -7.31 -11.67 3.13
C ALA A 69 -7.46 -10.18 3.45
N ARG A 70 -7.46 -9.31 2.42
CA ARG A 70 -7.70 -7.86 2.58
C ARG A 70 -9.07 -7.56 3.18
N SER A 71 -10.13 -8.22 2.70
CA SER A 71 -11.50 -8.01 3.17
C SER A 71 -11.66 -8.44 4.63
N ARG A 72 -11.20 -9.65 4.98
CA ARG A 72 -11.24 -10.16 6.35
C ARG A 72 -10.39 -9.33 7.32
N LEU A 73 -9.25 -8.79 6.85
CA LEU A 73 -8.44 -7.85 7.63
C LEU A 73 -9.24 -6.61 8.00
N ALA A 74 -9.91 -6.00 7.02
CA ALA A 74 -10.73 -4.81 7.25
C ALA A 74 -11.85 -5.10 8.25
N GLU A 75 -12.52 -6.25 8.16
CA GLU A 75 -13.55 -6.68 9.12
C GLU A 75 -13.00 -6.86 10.54
N ALA A 76 -11.86 -7.55 10.68
CA ALA A 76 -11.21 -7.78 11.96
C ALA A 76 -10.77 -6.47 12.62
N MET A 77 -10.19 -5.55 11.84
CA MET A 77 -9.80 -4.21 12.31
C MET A 77 -11.01 -3.38 12.73
N THR A 78 -12.10 -3.41 11.94
CA THR A 78 -13.36 -2.71 12.27
C THR A 78 -13.97 -3.24 13.56
N SER A 79 -13.88 -4.56 13.77
CA SER A 79 -14.31 -5.25 15.00
C SER A 79 -13.34 -5.07 16.18
N ARG A 80 -12.30 -4.24 16.03
CA ARG A 80 -11.26 -3.97 17.04
C ARG A 80 -10.60 -5.24 17.58
N ARG A 81 -10.42 -6.25 16.72
CA ARG A 81 -9.62 -7.43 17.06
C ARG A 81 -8.16 -7.02 17.35
N SER A 82 -7.45 -7.85 18.10
CA SER A 82 -6.05 -7.59 18.43
C SER A 82 -5.17 -7.64 17.19
N ILE A 83 -4.03 -6.95 17.23
CA ILE A 83 -3.04 -7.01 16.14
C ILE A 83 -2.58 -8.44 15.87
N GLY A 84 -2.37 -9.24 16.93
CA GLY A 84 -1.99 -10.65 16.80
C GLY A 84 -3.04 -11.48 16.05
N TYR A 85 -4.34 -11.22 16.29
CA TYR A 85 -5.41 -11.85 15.52
C TYR A 85 -5.38 -11.45 14.04
N CYS A 86 -5.14 -10.16 13.75
CA CYS A 86 -5.04 -9.68 12.37
C CYS A 86 -3.87 -10.33 11.62
N ILE A 87 -2.72 -10.54 12.28
CA ILE A 87 -1.55 -11.21 11.70
C ILE A 87 -1.90 -12.67 11.37
N ASP A 88 -2.40 -13.41 12.36
CA ASP A 88 -2.79 -14.81 12.19
C ASP A 88 -3.83 -14.97 11.06
N MET A 89 -4.81 -14.05 10.97
CA MET A 89 -5.79 -14.06 9.90
C MET A 89 -5.15 -13.85 8.53
N ILE A 90 -4.20 -12.92 8.38
CA ILE A 90 -3.46 -12.72 7.11
C ILE A 90 -2.72 -14.01 6.76
N GLU A 91 -1.93 -14.56 7.69
CA GLU A 91 -1.11 -15.75 7.45
C GLU A 91 -1.92 -16.99 7.05
N ASN A 92 -3.15 -17.13 7.57
CA ASN A 92 -4.04 -18.25 7.26
C ASN A 92 -4.96 -18.01 6.04
N THR A 93 -4.97 -16.81 5.45
CA THR A 93 -5.82 -16.45 4.30
C THR A 93 -5.01 -16.15 3.03
N LEU A 94 -3.68 -16.05 3.13
CA LEU A 94 -2.76 -15.98 1.99
C LEU A 94 -2.58 -17.35 1.34
#